data_AF-A0A0B2WHS6-F1
#
_entry.id   AF-A0A0B2WHS6-F1
#
_cell.length_a   1.000
_cell.length_b   1.000
_cell.length_c   1.000
_cell.angle_alpha   90.00
_cell.angle_beta   90.00
_cell.angle_gamma   90.00
#
_symmetry.space_group_name_H-M   'P 1'
#
loop_
_entity.id
_entity.type
_entity.pdbx_description
1 polymer ?
#
loop_
_entity_poly.entity_id
_entity_poly.type
_entity_poly.pdbx_seq_one_letter_code
_entity_poly.pdbx_strand_id
1 'polypeptide(L)'
;MRRSLVAIAILGAVASAHRIPSHLEDLYHRNKPGTCFKKLSDIFHGGATYCGDVPEAIYVKGSDGNYDNMDIDCDGARYWSGECSNDGDIYGLGYTAFVDTVRTYGIRDLDTNVHPYVVFGNEGSNPSFDPRSMGMQPLSVMAVVCNGQLFYAVWGDTNDFTSTGEASLALGRLCFPKEIFSGNSTHAPKDVLYIGFIGNDAVPGAKGANWKTKNTARFQASIKRLGDKLVAGIPY
;
A
#
# COMPACT_ATOMS: atom_id res chain seq x y z
N MET A 1 22.34 -20.83 48.12
CA MET A 1 22.58 -20.23 46.78
C MET A 1 21.23 -19.90 46.14
N ARG A 2 20.82 -18.62 46.14
CA ARG A 2 19.58 -18.16 45.49
C ARG A 2 19.85 -18.01 43.99
N ARG A 3 19.18 -18.81 43.17
CA ARG A 3 19.20 -18.67 41.70
C ARG A 3 18.22 -17.57 41.31
N SER A 4 18.74 -16.41 40.93
CA SER A 4 17.94 -15.34 40.33
C SER A 4 17.66 -15.69 38.87
N LEU A 5 16.39 -15.94 38.54
CA LEU A 5 15.90 -16.03 37.17
C LEU A 5 15.75 -14.60 36.64
N VAL A 6 16.60 -14.24 35.68
CA VAL A 6 16.43 -13.00 34.90
C VAL A 6 15.44 -13.30 33.79
N ALA A 7 14.21 -12.80 33.93
CA ALA A 7 13.23 -12.80 32.85
C ALA A 7 13.60 -11.69 31.86
N ILE A 8 14.09 -12.07 30.68
CA ILE A 8 14.30 -11.14 29.57
C ILE A 8 12.95 -10.93 28.90
N ALA A 9 12.31 -9.80 29.18
CA ALA A 9 11.12 -9.36 28.45
C ALA A 9 11.54 -8.91 27.05
N ILE A 10 11.26 -9.73 26.04
CA ILE A 10 11.39 -9.35 24.63
C ILE A 10 10.22 -8.41 24.34
N LEU A 11 10.47 -7.10 24.35
CA LEU A 11 9.56 -6.11 23.76
C LEU A 11 9.54 -6.35 22.24
N GLY A 12 8.61 -7.18 21.79
CA GLY A 12 8.22 -7.22 20.39
C GLY A 12 7.70 -5.85 20.01
N ALA A 13 8.33 -5.19 19.04
CA ALA A 13 7.78 -3.99 18.44
C ALA A 13 6.49 -4.36 17.74
N VAL A 14 5.36 -4.26 18.44
CA VAL A 14 4.04 -4.31 17.85
C VAL A 14 4.02 -3.17 16.85
N ALA A 15 3.89 -3.48 15.55
CA ALA A 15 3.65 -2.48 14.53
C ALA A 15 2.39 -1.73 14.98
N SER A 16 2.59 -0.55 15.57
CA SER A 16 1.52 0.20 16.19
C SER A 16 0.75 0.82 15.06
N ALA A 17 -0.38 0.21 14.70
CA ALA A 17 -1.34 0.81 13.80
C ALA A 17 -1.55 2.29 14.17
N HIS A 18 -1.45 3.17 13.19
CA HIS A 18 -1.48 4.59 13.45
C HIS A 18 -2.93 5.03 13.58
N ARG A 19 -3.21 5.89 14.57
CA ARG A 19 -4.51 6.56 14.63
C ARG A 19 -4.65 7.41 13.38
N ILE A 20 -5.82 7.35 12.76
CA ILE A 20 -6.16 8.18 11.62
C ILE A 20 -6.23 9.64 12.13
N PRO A 21 -5.43 10.56 11.60
CA PRO A 21 -5.55 11.98 11.94
C PRO A 21 -6.97 12.48 11.61
N SER A 22 -7.52 13.39 12.42
CA SER A 22 -8.93 13.78 12.30
C SER A 22 -9.31 14.30 10.91
N HIS A 23 -8.44 15.04 10.24
CA HIS A 23 -8.69 15.53 8.88
C HIS A 23 -8.72 14.42 7.82
N LEU A 24 -7.92 13.36 8.02
CA LEU A 24 -7.97 12.19 7.15
C LEU A 24 -9.20 11.32 7.45
N GLU A 25 -9.62 11.25 8.71
CA GLU A 25 -10.88 10.62 9.11
C GLU A 25 -12.07 11.36 8.48
N ASP A 26 -12.07 12.69 8.51
CA ASP A 26 -13.08 13.52 7.88
C ASP A 26 -13.09 13.33 6.35
N LEU A 27 -11.91 13.30 5.71
CA LEU A 27 -11.80 12.97 4.29
C LEU A 27 -12.39 11.58 4.01
N TYR A 28 -12.05 10.57 4.81
CA TYR A 28 -12.57 9.22 4.67
C TYR A 28 -14.10 9.18 4.75
N HIS A 29 -14.72 9.87 5.72
CA HIS A 29 -16.18 9.85 5.84
C HIS A 29 -16.88 10.71 4.79
N ARG A 30 -16.32 11.87 4.43
CA ARG A 30 -16.91 12.76 3.41
C ARG A 30 -16.87 12.17 2.02
N ASN A 31 -15.81 11.44 1.68
CA ASN A 31 -15.66 10.83 0.36
C ASN A 31 -16.34 9.47 0.26
N LYS A 32 -16.78 8.87 1.37
CA LYS A 32 -17.41 7.54 1.35
C LYS A 32 -18.75 7.55 0.59
N PRO A 33 -19.66 8.52 0.81
CA PRO A 33 -20.82 8.71 -0.05
C PRO A 33 -20.44 9.21 -1.45
N GLY A 34 -21.26 8.89 -2.44
CA GLY A 34 -21.17 9.36 -3.81
C GLY A 34 -19.97 8.81 -4.59
N THR A 35 -19.56 9.59 -5.58
CA THR A 35 -18.39 9.36 -6.44
C THR A 35 -17.47 10.58 -6.37
N CYS A 36 -16.22 10.45 -6.82
CA CYS A 36 -15.37 11.64 -6.93
C CYS A 36 -15.79 12.60 -8.05
N PHE A 37 -15.57 13.90 -7.82
CA PHE A 37 -15.93 14.98 -8.74
C PHE A 37 -14.94 15.08 -9.91
N LYS A 38 -13.65 15.03 -9.60
CA LYS A 38 -12.53 15.01 -10.53
C LYS A 38 -12.05 13.59 -10.72
N LYS A 39 -12.74 12.87 -11.60
CA LYS A 39 -12.31 11.56 -12.10
C LYS A 39 -11.07 11.72 -12.97
N LEU A 40 -10.07 10.88 -12.72
CA LEU A 40 -8.82 10.81 -13.46
C LEU A 40 -8.77 9.60 -14.40
N SER A 41 -9.71 8.68 -14.26
CA SER A 41 -9.84 7.48 -15.08
C SER A 41 -11.30 7.12 -15.31
N ASP A 42 -11.52 6.19 -16.26
CA ASP A 42 -12.77 5.44 -16.35
C ASP A 42 -12.90 4.43 -15.18
N ILE A 43 -14.01 3.69 -15.17
CA ILE A 43 -14.35 2.70 -14.13
C ILE A 43 -13.67 1.37 -14.43
N PHE A 44 -12.85 0.91 -13.49
CA PHE A 44 -12.13 -0.36 -13.52
C PHE A 44 -13.00 -1.57 -13.15
N HIS A 45 -12.49 -2.77 -13.37
CA HIS A 45 -13.08 -3.98 -12.83
C HIS A 45 -13.19 -3.85 -11.30
N GLY A 46 -14.29 -4.35 -10.72
CA GLY A 46 -14.61 -4.07 -9.32
C GLY A 46 -15.29 -2.70 -9.10
N GLY A 47 -15.33 -1.81 -10.08
CA GLY A 47 -16.14 -0.59 -10.04
C GLY A 47 -15.46 0.62 -9.42
N ALA A 48 -14.14 0.57 -9.22
CA ALA A 48 -13.36 1.69 -8.71
C ALA A 48 -12.87 2.62 -9.83
N THR A 49 -12.48 3.84 -9.46
CA THR A 49 -11.91 4.87 -10.34
C THR A 49 -10.83 5.64 -9.59
N TYR A 50 -9.84 6.18 -10.32
CA TYR A 50 -8.84 7.09 -9.75
C TYR A 50 -9.39 8.51 -9.70
N CYS A 51 -9.15 9.17 -8.57
CA CYS A 51 -9.74 10.46 -8.24
C CYS A 51 -8.69 11.48 -7.82
N GLY A 52 -8.90 12.74 -8.22
CA GLY A 52 -8.00 13.86 -7.96
C GLY A 52 -8.64 15.01 -7.17
N ASP A 53 -9.68 14.72 -6.38
CA ASP A 53 -10.39 15.72 -5.57
C ASP A 53 -9.52 16.28 -4.44
N VAL A 54 -8.48 15.55 -4.04
CA VAL A 54 -7.55 15.96 -2.99
C VAL A 54 -6.34 16.62 -3.64
N PRO A 55 -6.00 17.88 -3.29
CA PRO A 55 -4.79 18.52 -3.78
C PRO A 55 -3.55 17.67 -3.50
N GLU A 56 -2.66 17.59 -4.50
CA GLU A 56 -1.40 16.83 -4.43
C GLU A 56 -1.54 15.33 -4.14
N ALA A 57 -2.74 14.77 -4.31
CA ALA A 57 -2.98 13.35 -4.11
C ALA A 57 -3.90 12.73 -5.15
N ILE A 58 -3.76 11.42 -5.29
CA ILE A 58 -4.60 10.54 -6.08
C ILE A 58 -5.17 9.52 -5.11
N TYR A 59 -6.46 9.20 -5.20
CA TYR A 59 -7.03 8.12 -4.41
C TYR A 59 -7.96 7.25 -5.23
N VAL A 60 -8.14 6.01 -4.79
CA VAL A 60 -9.05 5.05 -5.40
C VAL A 60 -10.41 5.13 -4.72
N LYS A 61 -11.47 5.21 -5.52
CA LYS A 61 -12.84 5.33 -5.03
C LYS A 61 -13.78 4.40 -5.79
N GLY A 62 -14.55 3.62 -5.05
CA GLY A 62 -15.66 2.80 -5.58
C GLY A 62 -16.95 3.59 -5.80
N SER A 63 -18.05 2.86 -5.91
CA SER A 63 -19.42 3.43 -5.93
C SER A 63 -19.84 4.03 -4.59
N ASP A 64 -21.02 4.65 -4.55
CA ASP A 64 -21.60 5.23 -3.33
C ASP A 64 -21.53 4.27 -2.14
N GLY A 65 -20.98 4.75 -1.02
CA GLY A 65 -20.80 4.01 0.23
C GLY A 65 -19.50 3.21 0.34
N ASN A 66 -18.71 3.08 -0.73
CA ASN A 66 -17.58 2.16 -0.80
C ASN A 66 -16.27 2.81 -1.31
N TYR A 67 -15.15 2.23 -0.87
CA TYR A 67 -13.83 2.41 -1.47
C TYR A 67 -13.49 1.19 -2.33
N ASP A 68 -12.37 0.53 -2.07
CA ASP A 68 -11.95 -0.66 -2.78
C ASP A 68 -11.64 -1.82 -1.82
N ASN A 69 -11.49 -3.01 -2.38
CA ASN A 69 -11.03 -4.20 -1.69
C ASN A 69 -9.51 -4.16 -1.43
N MET A 70 -8.99 -5.22 -0.80
CA MET A 70 -7.56 -5.49 -0.76
C MET A 70 -7.26 -6.92 -1.24
N ASP A 71 -6.80 -7.05 -2.46
CA ASP A 71 -6.27 -8.28 -3.04
C ASP A 71 -4.75 -8.36 -2.78
N ILE A 72 -4.19 -9.57 -2.78
CA ILE A 72 -2.77 -9.77 -2.47
C ILE A 72 -1.96 -9.90 -3.74
N ASP A 73 -1.01 -8.98 -3.88
CA ASP A 73 0.05 -9.05 -4.86
C ASP A 73 1.27 -9.79 -4.27
N CYS A 74 1.65 -10.86 -4.95
CA CYS A 74 2.76 -11.71 -4.54
C CYS A 74 4.07 -11.34 -5.24
N ASP A 75 4.10 -10.35 -6.12
CA ASP A 75 5.28 -10.04 -6.92
C ASP A 75 6.49 -9.56 -6.10
N GLY A 76 7.65 -9.60 -6.77
CA GLY A 76 8.92 -9.19 -6.20
C GLY A 76 9.73 -10.28 -5.49
N ALA A 77 10.57 -9.86 -4.55
CA ALA A 77 11.50 -10.75 -3.89
C ALA A 77 10.76 -11.78 -3.03
N ARG A 78 11.03 -13.06 -3.31
CA ARG A 78 10.46 -14.21 -2.60
C ARG A 78 8.96 -14.38 -2.82
N TYR A 79 8.49 -14.10 -4.04
CA TYR A 79 7.12 -14.31 -4.49
C TYR A 79 6.59 -15.74 -4.28
N TRP A 80 7.46 -16.74 -4.12
CA TRP A 80 7.09 -18.13 -3.82
C TRP A 80 7.09 -18.50 -2.31
N SER A 81 7.12 -17.52 -1.41
CA SER A 81 7.28 -17.77 0.03
C SER A 81 6.08 -17.34 0.87
N GLY A 82 5.87 -18.02 1.99
CA GLY A 82 4.71 -17.79 2.85
C GLY A 82 3.43 -18.21 2.14
N GLU A 83 2.39 -17.40 2.26
CA GLU A 83 1.05 -17.62 1.75
C GLU A 83 0.96 -17.39 0.23
N CYS A 84 2.03 -16.85 -0.37
CA CYS A 84 2.25 -16.83 -1.80
C CYS A 84 2.88 -18.14 -2.34
N SER A 85 3.26 -19.11 -1.47
CA SER A 85 3.89 -20.36 -1.93
C SER A 85 2.97 -21.31 -2.69
N ASN A 86 1.67 -21.19 -2.45
CA ASN A 86 0.63 -22.05 -3.03
C ASN A 86 -0.23 -21.32 -4.04
N ASP A 87 0.13 -20.08 -4.34
CA ASP A 87 -0.53 -19.38 -5.42
C ASP A 87 -0.05 -20.07 -6.70
N GLY A 88 -0.93 -20.84 -7.32
CA GLY A 88 -0.67 -21.46 -8.63
C GLY A 88 -0.48 -20.43 -9.74
N ASP A 89 -0.37 -19.16 -9.36
CA ASP A 89 -0.16 -18.02 -10.20
C ASP A 89 1.30 -17.96 -10.65
N ILE A 90 1.51 -18.68 -11.74
CA ILE A 90 2.65 -18.61 -12.63
C ILE A 90 2.60 -17.32 -13.49
N TYR A 91 1.56 -16.47 -13.36
CA TYR A 91 1.30 -15.30 -14.21
C TYR A 91 1.84 -13.98 -13.66
N GLY A 92 2.17 -13.88 -12.37
CA GLY A 92 3.02 -12.80 -11.88
C GLY A 92 4.39 -12.86 -12.54
N LEU A 93 4.92 -11.73 -13.01
CA LEU A 93 6.24 -11.68 -13.65
C LEU A 93 7.36 -12.07 -12.66
N GLY A 94 7.04 -12.14 -11.36
CA GLY A 94 7.93 -12.48 -10.27
C GLY A 94 8.85 -11.32 -9.88
N TYR A 95 8.53 -10.11 -10.36
CA TYR A 95 9.24 -8.87 -10.07
C TYR A 95 8.27 -7.70 -10.07
N THR A 96 8.52 -6.71 -9.23
CA THR A 96 7.69 -5.51 -9.19
C THR A 96 8.02 -4.54 -10.33
N ALA A 97 7.08 -3.69 -10.74
CA ALA A 97 7.26 -2.70 -11.81
C ALA A 97 8.50 -1.80 -11.63
N PHE A 98 8.93 -1.56 -10.39
CA PHE A 98 10.06 -0.69 -10.07
C PHE A 98 11.33 -1.43 -9.63
N VAL A 99 11.44 -2.72 -9.98
CA VAL A 99 12.58 -3.59 -9.65
C VAL A 99 13.93 -2.95 -9.96
N ASP A 100 14.09 -2.30 -11.11
CA ASP A 100 15.37 -1.69 -11.51
C ASP A 100 15.74 -0.49 -10.63
N THR A 101 14.75 0.28 -10.17
CA THR A 101 14.99 1.40 -9.25
C THR A 101 15.43 0.88 -7.89
N VAL A 102 14.72 -0.10 -7.31
CA VAL A 102 15.04 -0.61 -5.97
C VAL A 102 16.36 -1.41 -5.93
N ARG A 103 16.80 -1.96 -7.07
CA ARG A 103 18.17 -2.47 -7.25
C ARG A 103 19.23 -1.43 -6.96
N THR A 104 19.03 -0.18 -7.40
CA THR A 104 19.94 0.92 -7.06
C THR A 104 19.91 1.29 -5.57
N TYR A 105 18.85 0.91 -4.84
CA TYR A 105 18.71 1.12 -3.39
C TYR A 105 19.31 -0.03 -2.57
N GLY A 106 19.81 -1.07 -3.26
CA GLY A 106 20.56 -2.17 -2.68
C GLY A 106 19.71 -3.36 -2.24
N ILE A 107 18.52 -3.54 -2.82
CA ILE A 107 17.72 -4.77 -2.71
C ILE A 107 17.46 -5.36 -4.10
N ARG A 108 17.29 -6.68 -4.20
CA ARG A 108 17.04 -7.32 -5.49
C ARG A 108 15.71 -6.86 -6.11
N ASP A 109 14.72 -6.70 -5.24
CA ASP A 109 13.36 -6.24 -5.50
C ASP A 109 12.68 -5.93 -4.14
N LEU A 110 11.50 -5.33 -4.15
CA LEU A 110 10.58 -5.28 -3.00
C LEU A 110 10.17 -6.71 -2.62
N ASP A 111 10.25 -7.04 -1.34
CA ASP A 111 9.87 -8.35 -0.81
C ASP A 111 8.43 -8.27 -0.27
N THR A 112 7.45 -8.92 -0.93
CA THR A 112 6.02 -8.87 -0.58
C THR A 112 5.75 -9.26 0.88
N ASN A 113 6.60 -10.11 1.48
CA ASN A 113 6.46 -10.52 2.88
C ASN A 113 7.00 -9.48 3.88
N VAL A 114 7.72 -8.46 3.42
CA VAL A 114 8.45 -7.49 4.27
C VAL A 114 8.09 -6.03 3.98
N HIS A 115 7.87 -5.67 2.72
CA HIS A 115 7.69 -4.29 2.29
C HIS A 115 6.22 -4.05 1.98
N PRO A 116 5.50 -3.27 2.81
CA PRO A 116 4.21 -2.72 2.46
C PRO A 116 4.32 -1.89 1.19
N TYR A 117 3.69 -2.37 0.13
CA TYR A 117 3.53 -1.65 -1.12
C TYR A 117 2.10 -1.84 -1.65
N VAL A 118 1.70 -0.95 -2.54
CA VAL A 118 0.43 -0.98 -3.25
C VAL A 118 0.71 -1.11 -4.75
N VAL A 119 -0.09 -1.92 -5.42
CA VAL A 119 -0.19 -1.96 -6.88
C VAL A 119 -1.11 -0.82 -7.28
N PHE A 120 -0.56 0.21 -7.93
CA PHE A 120 -1.27 1.45 -8.20
C PHE A 120 -1.03 1.92 -9.63
N GLY A 121 -2.10 2.29 -10.32
CA GLY A 121 -2.07 2.47 -11.76
C GLY A 121 -2.29 1.16 -12.53
N ASN A 122 -2.82 1.31 -13.73
CA ASN A 122 -3.16 0.23 -14.63
C ASN A 122 -2.60 0.55 -16.02
N GLU A 123 -1.64 -0.25 -16.48
CA GLU A 123 -0.90 -0.02 -17.73
C GLU A 123 -1.19 -1.14 -18.73
N GLY A 124 -1.22 -0.84 -20.02
CA GLY A 124 -1.42 -1.89 -21.04
C GLY A 124 -2.85 -2.44 -21.17
N SER A 125 -3.79 -1.97 -20.34
CA SER A 125 -5.20 -2.37 -20.33
C SER A 125 -6.17 -1.26 -20.78
N ASN A 126 -7.46 -1.58 -20.92
CA ASN A 126 -8.53 -0.59 -21.07
C ASN A 126 -9.70 -0.92 -20.12
N PRO A 127 -10.04 -0.05 -19.15
CA PRO A 127 -9.41 1.25 -18.89
C PRO A 127 -7.96 1.15 -18.43
N SER A 128 -7.23 2.27 -18.55
CA SER A 128 -5.86 2.44 -18.06
C SER A 128 -5.73 3.76 -17.33
N PHE A 129 -4.76 3.82 -16.42
CA PHE A 129 -4.40 5.03 -15.70
C PHE A 129 -2.95 4.95 -15.25
N ASP A 130 -2.14 5.93 -15.67
CA ASP A 130 -0.76 6.06 -15.24
C ASP A 130 -0.63 7.19 -14.21
N PRO A 131 -0.34 6.91 -12.93
CA PRO A 131 -0.16 7.94 -11.90
C PRO A 131 0.94 8.96 -12.22
N ARG A 132 1.92 8.63 -13.07
CA ARG A 132 2.98 9.56 -13.52
C ARG A 132 2.40 10.72 -14.32
N SER A 133 1.28 10.51 -15.03
CA SER A 133 0.58 11.57 -15.77
C SER A 133 0.09 12.70 -14.86
N MET A 134 -0.09 12.41 -13.58
CA MET A 134 -0.47 13.37 -12.54
C MET A 134 0.71 13.84 -11.69
N GLY A 135 1.93 13.39 -12.01
CA GLY A 135 3.16 13.77 -11.32
C GLY A 135 3.54 12.88 -10.13
N MET A 136 2.79 11.80 -9.87
CA MET A 136 3.20 10.81 -8.88
C MET A 136 4.46 10.09 -9.34
N GLN A 137 5.41 9.88 -8.44
CA GLN A 137 6.69 9.26 -8.77
C GLN A 137 6.70 7.80 -8.32
N PRO A 138 7.35 6.88 -9.06
CA PRO A 138 7.60 5.52 -8.58
C PRO A 138 8.15 5.50 -7.15
N LEU A 139 7.68 4.56 -6.33
CA LEU A 139 8.05 4.42 -4.92
C LEU A 139 7.63 5.59 -4.02
N SER A 140 6.76 6.50 -4.49
CA SER A 140 6.14 7.51 -3.62
C SER A 140 5.45 6.83 -2.43
N VAL A 141 5.58 7.43 -1.25
CA VAL A 141 4.82 6.99 -0.08
C VAL A 141 3.33 7.11 -0.37
N MET A 142 2.57 6.16 0.13
CA MET A 142 1.11 6.13 0.06
C MET A 142 0.54 6.00 1.48
N ALA A 143 -0.61 6.61 1.71
CA ALA A 143 -1.41 6.40 2.91
C ALA A 143 -2.51 5.37 2.60
N VAL A 144 -2.66 4.38 3.48
CA VAL A 144 -3.67 3.33 3.34
C VAL A 144 -4.48 3.28 4.62
N VAL A 145 -5.79 3.53 4.49
CA VAL A 145 -6.74 3.46 5.60
C VAL A 145 -7.55 2.17 5.45
N CYS A 146 -7.40 1.28 6.42
CA CYS A 146 -8.03 -0.05 6.44
C CYS A 146 -8.29 -0.43 7.90
N ASN A 147 -9.39 -1.15 8.17
CA ASN A 147 -9.71 -1.65 9.52
C ASN A 147 -9.66 -0.57 10.63
N GLY A 148 -10.09 0.66 10.30
CA GLY A 148 -10.10 1.81 11.22
C GLY A 148 -8.71 2.33 11.62
N GLN A 149 -7.69 2.03 10.81
CA GLN A 149 -6.29 2.35 11.10
C GLN A 149 -5.60 2.91 9.87
N LEU A 150 -4.58 3.74 10.10
CA LEU A 150 -3.71 4.27 9.06
C LEU A 150 -2.39 3.48 9.03
N PHE A 151 -2.01 3.08 7.83
CA PHE A 151 -0.69 2.53 7.52
C PHE A 151 -0.07 3.29 6.35
N TYR A 152 1.24 3.16 6.21
CA TYR A 152 1.97 3.72 5.07
C TYR A 152 2.43 2.60 4.16
N ALA A 153 2.59 2.88 2.89
CA ALA A 153 3.16 1.95 1.93
C ALA A 153 3.98 2.75 0.92
N VAL A 154 4.57 2.08 -0.06
CA VAL A 154 5.08 2.74 -1.26
C VAL A 154 4.24 2.30 -2.46
N TRP A 155 4.14 3.15 -3.47
CA TRP A 155 3.72 2.70 -4.79
C TRP A 155 4.81 1.78 -5.34
N GLY A 156 4.59 0.47 -5.22
CA GLY A 156 5.60 -0.54 -5.51
C GLY A 156 5.43 -1.21 -6.87
N ASP A 157 4.20 -1.25 -7.36
CA ASP A 157 3.87 -2.00 -8.57
C ASP A 157 2.75 -1.34 -9.39
N THR A 158 2.51 -1.88 -10.59
CA THR A 158 1.44 -1.48 -11.52
C THR A 158 0.72 -2.72 -12.02
N ASN A 159 -0.59 -2.63 -12.19
CA ASN A 159 -1.39 -3.75 -12.69
C ASN A 159 -1.47 -3.70 -14.24
N ASP A 160 -1.30 -4.81 -14.93
CA ASP A 160 -1.40 -4.90 -16.40
C ASP A 160 -2.81 -5.30 -16.91
N PHE A 161 -3.74 -5.48 -15.98
CA PHE A 161 -5.17 -5.71 -16.19
C PHE A 161 -5.99 -4.51 -15.71
N THR A 162 -7.29 -4.74 -15.53
CA THR A 162 -8.25 -3.71 -15.14
C THR A 162 -8.72 -3.84 -13.69
N SER A 163 -8.06 -4.64 -12.85
CA SER A 163 -8.33 -4.69 -11.40
C SER A 163 -7.60 -3.56 -10.66
N THR A 164 -8.16 -3.14 -9.53
CA THR A 164 -7.54 -2.22 -8.58
C THR A 164 -7.61 -2.82 -7.18
N GLY A 165 -6.96 -2.17 -6.20
CA GLY A 165 -7.04 -2.62 -4.81
C GLY A 165 -6.06 -3.76 -4.49
N GLU A 166 -4.98 -3.93 -5.23
CA GLU A 166 -3.95 -4.93 -4.94
C GLU A 166 -2.82 -4.36 -4.07
N ALA A 167 -2.31 -5.18 -3.15
CA ALA A 167 -1.28 -4.77 -2.21
C ALA A 167 -0.40 -5.95 -1.77
N SER A 168 0.79 -5.65 -1.27
CA SER A 168 1.68 -6.70 -0.79
C SER A 168 1.12 -7.48 0.40
N LEU A 169 1.52 -8.74 0.54
CA LEU A 169 1.15 -9.60 1.67
C LEU A 169 1.50 -8.96 3.03
N ALA A 170 2.60 -8.21 3.08
CA ALA A 170 3.00 -7.45 4.27
C ALA A 170 1.98 -6.38 4.64
N LEU A 171 1.41 -5.67 3.67
CA LEU A 171 0.37 -4.67 3.93
C LEU A 171 -0.97 -5.33 4.29
N GLY A 172 -1.36 -6.40 3.60
CA GLY A 172 -2.56 -7.19 3.94
C GLY A 172 -2.55 -7.64 5.40
N ARG A 173 -1.43 -8.23 5.85
CA ARG A 173 -1.24 -8.65 7.25
C ARG A 173 -1.28 -7.50 8.26
N LEU A 174 -0.87 -6.28 7.86
CA LEU A 174 -0.96 -5.11 8.73
C LEU A 174 -2.42 -4.65 8.88
N CYS A 175 -3.15 -4.56 7.76
CA CYS A 175 -4.54 -4.14 7.74
C CYS A 175 -5.45 -5.15 8.44
N PHE A 176 -5.30 -6.42 8.13
CA PHE A 176 -6.21 -7.48 8.54
C PHE A 176 -5.45 -8.68 9.14
N PRO A 177 -4.81 -8.53 10.31
CA PRO A 177 -3.96 -9.57 10.92
C PRO A 177 -4.71 -10.87 11.30
N LYS A 178 -6.05 -10.86 11.24
CA LYS A 178 -6.90 -12.02 11.54
C LYS A 178 -7.38 -12.74 10.27
N GLU A 179 -7.21 -12.13 9.11
CA GLU A 179 -7.59 -12.74 7.84
C GLU A 179 -6.49 -13.68 7.36
N ILE A 180 -6.92 -14.75 6.70
CA ILE A 180 -6.00 -15.71 6.08
C ILE A 180 -5.86 -15.27 4.63
N PHE A 181 -4.76 -14.60 4.35
CA PHE A 181 -4.36 -14.27 2.99
C PHE A 181 -3.70 -15.47 2.32
N SER A 182 -3.87 -15.57 1.02
CA SER A 182 -3.18 -16.42 0.05
C SER A 182 -3.25 -15.66 -1.27
N GLY A 183 -2.49 -16.02 -2.30
CA GLY A 183 -2.55 -15.25 -3.54
C GLY A 183 -3.92 -15.30 -4.27
N ASN A 184 -4.83 -16.18 -3.84
CA ASN A 184 -6.25 -16.17 -4.26
C ASN A 184 -7.22 -15.69 -3.16
N SER A 185 -6.74 -15.33 -1.97
CA SER A 185 -7.57 -14.89 -0.85
C SER A 185 -7.41 -13.39 -0.65
N THR A 186 -8.56 -12.73 -0.56
CA THR A 186 -8.65 -11.29 -0.60
C THR A 186 -9.51 -10.76 0.54
N HIS A 187 -9.24 -9.51 0.93
CA HIS A 187 -10.18 -8.75 1.73
C HIS A 187 -11.27 -8.20 0.81
N ALA A 188 -12.33 -8.99 0.60
CA ALA A 188 -13.43 -8.64 -0.30
C ALA A 188 -14.23 -7.36 0.05
N PRO A 189 -14.41 -6.97 1.34
CA PRO A 189 -15.10 -5.72 1.65
C PRO A 189 -14.41 -4.50 1.04
N LYS A 190 -15.22 -3.58 0.51
CA LYS A 190 -14.73 -2.37 -0.16
C LYS A 190 -14.58 -1.19 0.78
N ASP A 191 -13.79 -1.36 1.82
CA ASP A 191 -13.61 -0.36 2.88
C ASP A 191 -12.19 0.19 3.01
N VAL A 192 -11.29 -0.17 2.08
CA VAL A 192 -9.90 0.26 2.05
C VAL A 192 -9.72 1.49 1.17
N LEU A 193 -9.21 2.57 1.77
CA LEU A 193 -8.86 3.79 1.05
C LEU A 193 -7.35 3.83 0.79
N TYR A 194 -6.97 3.90 -0.48
CA TYR A 194 -5.59 4.10 -0.94
C TYR A 194 -5.40 5.54 -1.40
N ILE A 195 -4.37 6.23 -0.89
CA ILE A 195 -4.00 7.60 -1.27
C ILE A 195 -2.53 7.63 -1.69
N GLY A 196 -2.26 7.93 -2.96
CA GLY A 196 -0.93 8.20 -3.48
C GLY A 196 -0.62 9.69 -3.50
N PHE A 197 0.57 10.07 -3.03
CA PHE A 197 1.01 11.47 -3.01
C PHE A 197 1.85 11.82 -4.24
N ILE A 198 1.58 12.98 -4.82
CA ILE A 198 2.25 13.50 -6.01
C ILE A 198 3.55 14.23 -5.65
N GLY A 199 4.50 14.27 -6.59
CA GLY A 199 5.70 15.07 -6.50
C GLY A 199 6.92 14.35 -5.91
N ASN A 200 8.10 14.90 -6.16
CA ASN A 200 9.38 14.26 -5.81
C ASN A 200 9.56 14.10 -4.29
N ASP A 201 9.01 15.02 -3.50
CA ASP A 201 9.09 14.99 -2.04
C ASP A 201 8.32 13.82 -1.43
N ALA A 202 7.43 13.16 -2.18
CA ALA A 202 6.74 11.96 -1.73
C ALA A 202 7.61 10.70 -1.78
N VAL A 203 8.75 10.74 -2.46
CA VAL A 203 9.64 9.58 -2.62
C VAL A 203 10.66 9.54 -1.48
N PRO A 204 10.73 8.45 -0.69
CA PRO A 204 11.73 8.35 0.39
C PRO A 204 13.16 8.21 -0.17
N GLY A 205 13.30 7.71 -1.39
CA GLY A 205 14.58 7.52 -2.07
C GLY A 205 15.49 6.48 -1.40
N ALA A 206 16.69 6.28 -1.95
CA ALA A 206 17.61 5.21 -1.56
C ALA A 206 17.98 5.18 -0.05
N LYS A 207 17.92 6.34 0.61
CA LYS A 207 18.34 6.52 2.01
C LYS A 207 17.21 6.88 2.97
N GLY A 208 16.00 7.17 2.47
CA GLY A 208 14.88 7.59 3.31
C GLY A 208 13.98 6.47 3.81
N ALA A 209 14.18 5.22 3.34
CA ALA A 209 13.51 4.05 3.87
C ALA A 209 14.53 2.94 4.20
N ASN A 210 14.12 2.03 5.09
CA ASN A 210 14.93 0.88 5.49
C ASN A 210 14.74 -0.28 4.52
N TRP A 211 15.10 -0.08 3.24
CA TRP A 211 14.91 -1.05 2.15
C TRP A 211 15.49 -2.44 2.44
N LYS A 212 16.60 -2.53 3.19
CA LYS A 212 17.29 -3.80 3.44
C LYS A 212 16.73 -4.57 4.64
N THR A 213 15.72 -4.03 5.33
CA THR A 213 15.11 -4.70 6.48
C THR A 213 14.51 -6.05 6.09
N LYS A 214 14.36 -6.93 7.07
CA LYS A 214 13.62 -8.20 6.97
C LYS A 214 12.42 -8.23 7.90
N ASN A 215 12.00 -7.05 8.35
CA ASN A 215 10.93 -6.87 9.31
C ASN A 215 10.02 -5.72 8.86
N THR A 216 8.76 -6.06 8.66
CA THR A 216 7.69 -5.17 8.20
C THR A 216 7.52 -3.95 9.09
N ALA A 217 7.52 -4.13 10.41
CA ALA A 217 7.39 -3.02 11.35
C ALA A 217 8.54 -2.02 11.25
N ARG A 218 9.77 -2.50 11.01
CA ARG A 218 10.95 -1.63 10.77
C ARG A 218 10.86 -0.89 9.44
N PHE A 219 10.27 -1.49 8.40
CA PHE A 219 10.02 -0.77 7.15
C PHE A 219 8.97 0.33 7.37
N GLN A 220 7.82 0.00 7.97
CA GLN A 220 6.78 0.96 8.35
C GLN A 220 7.33 2.15 9.12
N ALA A 221 8.08 1.87 10.19
CA ALA A 221 8.68 2.91 11.01
C ALA A 221 9.64 3.82 10.22
N SER A 222 10.32 3.29 9.20
CA SER A 222 11.28 4.06 8.40
C SER A 222 10.64 5.09 7.48
N ILE A 223 9.46 4.79 6.93
CA ILE A 223 8.72 5.70 6.04
C ILE A 223 7.70 6.58 6.78
N LYS A 224 7.38 6.24 8.04
CA LYS A 224 6.35 6.91 8.82
C LYS A 224 6.50 8.43 8.87
N ARG A 225 7.71 8.95 9.14
CA ARG A 225 7.91 10.41 9.24
C ARG A 225 7.54 11.14 7.95
N LEU A 226 7.85 10.54 6.79
CA LEU A 226 7.49 11.10 5.50
C LEU A 226 5.98 10.98 5.27
N GLY A 227 5.40 9.81 5.53
CA GLY A 227 3.95 9.60 5.45
C GLY A 227 3.15 10.57 6.33
N ASP A 228 3.58 10.81 7.57
CA ASP A 228 2.97 11.75 8.50
C ASP A 228 3.00 13.18 7.92
N LYS A 229 4.14 13.59 7.35
CA LYS A 229 4.30 14.90 6.70
C LYS A 229 3.33 15.05 5.52
N LEU A 230 3.22 14.03 4.67
CA LEU A 230 2.36 14.05 3.48
C LEU A 230 0.87 14.06 3.87
N VAL A 231 0.46 13.22 4.83
CA VAL A 231 -0.91 13.21 5.35
C VAL A 231 -1.26 14.55 5.99
N ALA A 232 -0.34 15.20 6.72
CA ALA A 232 -0.57 16.54 7.27
C ALA A 232 -0.76 17.63 6.20
N GLY A 233 -0.32 17.39 4.95
CA GLY A 233 -0.56 18.28 3.82
C GLY A 233 -1.95 18.14 3.19
N ILE A 234 -2.71 17.09 3.51
CA ILE A 234 -4.09 16.93 3.05
C ILE A 234 -4.96 18.02 3.68
N PRO A 235 -5.67 18.84 2.89
CA PRO A 235 -6.49 19.91 3.41
C PRO A 235 -7.69 19.38 4.19
N TYR A 236 -8.13 20.19 5.15
CA TYR A 236 -9.36 19.98 5.92
C TYR A 236 -10.61 20.08 5.06
#